data_AF-A0A0M9YVN2-F1
#
_entry.id   AF-A0A0M9YVN2-F1
#
_cell.length_a   1.000
_cell.length_b   1.000
_cell.length_c   1.000
_cell.angle_alpha   90.00
_cell.angle_beta   90.00
_cell.angle_gamma   90.00
#
_symmetry.space_group_name_H-M   'P 1'
#
loop_
_entity.id
_entity.type
_entity.pdbx_description
1 polymer ?
#
loop_
_entity_poly.entity_id
_entity_poly.type
_entity_poly.pdbx_seq_one_letter_code
_entity_poly.pdbx_strand_id
1 'polypeptide(L)'
;TVTTPAEEIRTAAEKLRELLAAPGLTPGPWLSLDHGDRLLYDGPGAEDQPPVYVVDEPMSNGANADWIEAMHPGVGNLLAKWLDSWGVIDLSEHAAMQEDARHALAIARAINGSPS
;
A
#
# COMPACT_ATOMS: atom_id res chain seq x y z
N THR A 1 -1.27 -26.01 3.59
CA THR A 1 -2.25 -25.91 2.49
C THR A 1 -1.60 -25.12 1.36
N VAL A 2 -1.78 -25.52 0.11
CA VAL A 2 -1.29 -24.73 -1.03
C VAL A 2 -2.26 -23.56 -1.22
N THR A 3 -1.79 -22.34 -1.03
CA THR A 3 -2.58 -21.12 -1.28
C THR A 3 -2.79 -20.99 -2.78
N THR A 4 -4.04 -20.84 -3.21
CA THR A 4 -4.35 -20.55 -4.62
C THR A 4 -3.99 -19.10 -4.97
N PRO A 5 -3.75 -18.76 -6.24
CA PRO A 5 -3.50 -17.37 -6.64
C PRO A 5 -4.60 -16.39 -6.20
N ALA A 6 -5.86 -16.80 -6.29
CA ALA A 6 -6.99 -15.99 -5.85
C ALA A 6 -6.99 -15.78 -4.32
N GLU A 7 -6.62 -16.81 -3.54
CA GLU A 7 -6.44 -16.67 -2.08
C GLU A 7 -5.28 -15.76 -1.72
N GLU A 8 -4.16 -15.83 -2.45
CA GLU A 8 -3.00 -14.95 -2.25
C GLU A 8 -3.39 -13.47 -2.46
N ILE A 9 -4.13 -13.19 -3.53
CA ILE A 9 -4.65 -11.86 -3.86
C ILE A 9 -5.64 -11.35 -2.80
N ARG A 10 -6.59 -12.19 -2.35
CA ARG A 10 -7.53 -11.81 -1.29
C ARG A 10 -6.81 -11.51 0.02
N THR A 11 -5.84 -12.34 0.38
CA THR A 11 -5.02 -12.16 1.59
C THR A 11 -4.27 -10.83 1.56
N ALA A 12 -3.71 -10.45 0.41
CA ALA A 12 -3.02 -9.17 0.25
C ALA A 12 -3.97 -7.98 0.37
N ALA A 13 -5.17 -8.07 -0.23
CA ALA A 13 -6.19 -7.03 -0.12
C ALA A 13 -6.69 -6.86 1.32
N GLU A 14 -6.92 -7.97 2.03
CA GLU A 14 -7.30 -7.97 3.46
C GLU A 14 -6.19 -7.36 4.32
N LYS A 15 -4.93 -7.77 4.12
CA LYS A 15 -3.78 -7.21 4.82
C LYS A 15 -3.67 -5.69 4.65
N LEU A 16 -3.86 -5.18 3.44
CA LEU A 16 -3.89 -3.74 3.20
C LEU A 16 -5.02 -3.07 3.99
N ARG A 17 -6.24 -3.63 3.99
CA ARG A 17 -7.37 -3.07 4.77
C ARG A 17 -7.10 -3.06 6.27
N GLU A 18 -6.52 -4.12 6.80
CA GLU A 18 -6.17 -4.20 8.23
C GLU A 18 -5.16 -3.12 8.61
N LEU A 19 -4.11 -2.94 7.82
CA LEU A 19 -3.13 -1.86 8.01
C LEU A 19 -3.80 -0.49 7.92
N LEU A 20 -4.69 -0.29 6.94
CA LEU A 20 -5.42 0.96 6.73
C LEU A 20 -6.45 1.28 7.83
N ALA A 21 -6.94 0.26 8.54
CA ALA A 21 -7.87 0.40 9.66
C ALA A 21 -7.16 0.60 11.01
N ALA A 22 -5.82 0.57 11.05
CA ALA A 22 -5.08 0.73 12.30
C ALA A 22 -5.33 2.13 12.91
N PRO A 23 -5.71 2.22 14.20
CA PRO A 23 -6.14 3.49 14.82
C PRO A 23 -5.04 4.55 14.93
N GLY A 24 -3.78 4.16 14.78
CA GLY A 24 -2.63 5.07 14.78
C GLY A 24 -2.11 5.42 13.39
N LEU A 25 -2.76 4.94 12.31
CA LEU A 25 -2.34 5.28 10.96
C LEU A 25 -2.69 6.74 10.66
N THR A 26 -1.68 7.57 10.43
CA THR A 26 -1.90 8.94 9.95
C THR A 26 -2.57 8.90 8.57
N PRO A 27 -3.75 9.53 8.39
CA PRO A 27 -4.41 9.53 7.09
C PRO A 27 -3.54 10.21 6.02
N GLY A 28 -3.82 9.94 4.75
CA GLY A 28 -3.25 10.71 3.64
C GLY A 28 -4.09 11.95 3.30
N PRO A 29 -3.61 12.85 2.44
CA PRO A 29 -2.31 12.80 1.76
C PRO A 29 -1.15 13.08 2.73
N TRP A 30 0.03 12.61 2.33
CA TRP A 30 1.28 12.91 3.01
C TRP A 30 2.10 13.87 2.14
N LEU A 31 3.00 14.63 2.75
CA LEU A 31 3.89 15.57 2.08
C LEU A 31 5.33 15.37 2.57
N SER A 32 6.25 15.11 1.63
CA SER A 32 7.70 15.12 1.88
C SER A 32 8.21 16.55 1.95
N LEU A 33 8.89 16.90 3.03
CA LEU A 33 9.53 18.21 3.22
C LEU A 33 11.05 18.09 3.26
N ASP A 34 11.72 19.18 2.88
CA ASP A 34 13.18 19.34 2.95
C ASP A 34 13.95 18.19 2.29
N HIS A 35 13.54 17.82 1.07
CA HIS A 35 14.11 16.68 0.34
C HIS A 35 14.04 15.36 1.13
N GLY A 36 12.94 15.15 1.85
CA GLY A 36 12.66 13.91 2.56
C GLY A 36 13.29 13.81 3.94
N ASP A 37 13.70 14.93 4.54
CA ASP A 37 14.00 14.93 5.98
C ASP A 37 12.75 14.59 6.79
N ARG A 38 11.54 14.97 6.33
CA ARG A 38 10.31 14.81 7.11
C ARG A 38 9.14 14.41 6.22
N LEU A 39 8.20 13.64 6.79
CA LEU A 39 6.93 13.31 6.16
C LEU A 39 5.78 13.75 7.05
N LEU A 40 4.88 14.59 6.52
CA LEU A 40 3.79 15.22 7.27
C LEU A 40 2.44 14.88 6.67
N TYR A 41 1.40 14.94 7.49
CA TYR A 41 0.03 14.99 7.01
C TYR A 41 -0.27 16.34 6.34
N ASP A 42 -0.84 16.33 5.14
CA ASP A 42 -1.19 17.53 4.36
C ASP A 42 -2.67 17.51 3.91
N GLY A 43 -3.53 16.91 4.72
CA GLY A 43 -4.97 16.86 4.42
C GLY A 43 -5.74 18.09 4.91
N PRO A 44 -7.08 18.08 4.73
CA PRO A 44 -7.92 19.24 5.02
C PRO A 44 -7.74 19.79 6.45
N GLY A 45 -7.48 21.10 6.55
CA GLY A 45 -7.29 21.79 7.82
C GLY A 45 -5.92 21.54 8.48
N ALA A 46 -4.96 21.00 7.75
CA ALA A 46 -3.57 20.88 8.20
C ALA A 46 -2.92 22.26 8.39
N GLU A 47 -3.31 23.28 7.61
CA GLU A 47 -2.77 24.64 7.75
C GLU A 47 -3.16 25.34 9.06
N ASP A 48 -4.26 24.93 9.68
CA ASP A 48 -4.83 25.56 10.89
C ASP A 48 -4.45 24.81 12.18
N GLN A 49 -3.68 23.73 12.08
CA GLN A 49 -3.36 22.82 13.17
C GLN A 49 -1.84 22.68 13.35
N PRO A 50 -1.36 22.27 14.54
CA PRO A 50 0.04 21.89 14.67
C PRO A 50 0.37 20.74 13.71
N PRO A 51 1.61 20.69 13.18
CA PRO A 51 2.01 19.67 12.22
C PRO A 51 1.86 18.26 12.80
N VAL A 52 1.24 17.36 12.04
CA VAL A 52 1.15 15.94 12.37
C VAL A 52 2.24 15.21 11.58
N TYR A 53 3.26 14.75 12.28
CA TYR A 53 4.37 13.99 11.69
C TYR A 53 3.95 12.55 11.42
N VAL A 54 4.15 12.10 10.18
CA VAL A 54 4.03 10.68 9.77
C VAL A 54 5.31 9.94 10.15
N VAL A 55 6.45 10.57 9.87
CA VAL A 55 7.79 10.17 10.32
C VAL A 55 8.44 11.42 10.91
N ASP A 56 8.91 11.29 12.15
CA ASP A 56 9.65 12.33 12.87
C ASP A 56 11.12 11.87 13.02
N GLU A 57 12.06 12.82 12.95
CA GLU A 57 13.51 12.64 12.71
C GLU A 57 13.92 12.43 11.24
N PRO A 58 15.12 12.92 10.83
CA PRO A 58 15.53 12.86 9.43
C PRO A 58 15.52 11.42 8.94
N MET A 59 14.77 11.16 7.86
CA MET A 59 15.02 9.92 7.14
C MET A 59 16.46 9.96 6.65
N SER A 60 17.21 8.90 6.94
CA SER A 60 18.61 8.78 6.52
C SER A 60 18.80 8.86 5.00
N ASN A 61 17.71 8.76 4.24
CA ASN A 61 17.67 8.93 2.80
C ASN A 61 16.34 9.60 2.40
N GLY A 62 16.43 10.83 1.92
CA GLY A 62 15.30 11.60 1.43
C GLY A 62 14.46 10.93 0.34
N ALA A 63 15.09 10.11 -0.52
CA ALA A 63 14.37 9.37 -1.56
C ALA A 63 13.36 8.36 -0.98
N ASN A 64 13.57 7.88 0.25
CA ASN A 64 12.60 7.03 0.92
C ASN A 64 11.33 7.82 1.27
N ALA A 65 11.47 9.08 1.64
CA ALA A 65 10.34 9.96 1.96
C ALA A 65 9.45 10.16 0.75
N ASP A 66 10.05 10.55 -0.38
CA ASP A 66 9.34 10.80 -1.64
C ASP A 66 8.63 9.53 -2.13
N TRP A 67 9.27 8.36 -1.95
CA TRP A 67 8.65 7.08 -2.27
C TRP A 67 7.47 6.75 -1.35
N ILE A 68 7.60 6.97 -0.04
CA ILE A 68 6.55 6.70 0.95
C ILE A 68 5.38 7.69 0.76
N GLU A 69 5.65 8.95 0.43
CA GLU A 69 4.65 9.93 0.05
C GLU A 69 3.79 9.41 -1.11
N ALA A 70 4.43 8.91 -2.16
CA ALA A 70 3.71 8.32 -3.30
C ALA A 70 2.90 7.06 -2.93
N MET A 71 3.22 6.39 -1.83
CA MET A 71 2.56 5.17 -1.34
C MET A 71 1.64 5.41 -0.13
N HIS A 72 1.19 6.65 0.07
CA HIS A 72 0.31 7.04 1.18
C HIS A 72 -0.99 6.19 1.27
N PRO A 73 -1.74 6.22 2.39
CA PRO A 73 -2.90 5.36 2.63
C PRO A 73 -4.01 5.44 1.58
N GLY A 74 -4.10 6.54 0.82
CA GLY A 74 -5.03 6.67 -0.30
C GLY A 74 -4.71 5.69 -1.44
N VAL A 75 -3.42 5.52 -1.76
CA VAL A 75 -2.97 4.52 -2.74
C VAL A 75 -3.22 3.12 -2.23
N GLY A 76 -2.92 2.83 -0.96
CA GLY A 76 -3.23 1.53 -0.35
C GLY A 76 -4.71 1.15 -0.47
N ASN A 77 -5.63 2.10 -0.27
CA ASN A 77 -7.07 1.88 -0.43
C ASN A 77 -7.45 1.52 -1.88
N LEU A 78 -6.90 2.24 -2.86
CA LEU A 78 -7.14 1.96 -4.28
C LEU A 78 -6.56 0.60 -4.68
N LEU A 79 -5.39 0.26 -4.16
CA LEU A 79 -4.72 -1.01 -4.41
C LEU A 79 -5.51 -2.19 -3.85
N ALA A 80 -6.02 -2.10 -2.63
CA ALA A 80 -6.86 -3.13 -2.03
C ALA A 80 -8.15 -3.38 -2.84
N LYS A 81 -8.81 -2.31 -3.34
CA LYS A 81 -9.98 -2.42 -4.20
C LYS A 81 -9.65 -3.06 -5.56
N TRP A 82 -8.51 -2.70 -6.13
CA TRP A 82 -8.07 -3.30 -7.39
C TRP A 82 -7.75 -4.79 -7.22
N LEU A 83 -7.06 -5.18 -6.15
CA LEU A 83 -6.78 -6.59 -5.85
C LEU A 83 -8.07 -7.41 -5.66
N ASP A 84 -9.08 -6.88 -4.96
CA ASP A 84 -10.38 -7.55 -4.84
C ASP A 84 -11.01 -7.90 -6.19
N SER A 85 -10.85 -7.04 -7.20
CA SER A 85 -11.41 -7.29 -8.52
C SER A 85 -10.83 -8.54 -9.20
N TRP A 86 -9.63 -8.95 -8.79
CA TRP A 86 -8.97 -10.18 -9.24
C TRP A 86 -9.20 -11.37 -8.31
N GLY A 87 -9.44 -11.12 -7.01
CA GLY A 87 -9.63 -12.18 -6.00
C GLY A 87 -10.90 -13.02 -6.17
N VAL A 88 -11.83 -12.58 -7.02
CA VAL A 88 -13.07 -13.31 -7.37
C VAL A 88 -12.94 -14.15 -8.64
N ILE A 89 -11.83 -14.01 -9.38
CA ILE A 89 -11.58 -14.74 -10.62
C ILE A 89 -10.86 -16.05 -10.29
N ASP A 90 -11.31 -17.15 -10.89
CA ASP A 90 -10.60 -18.43 -10.78
C ASP A 90 -9.30 -18.35 -11.60
N LEU A 91 -8.19 -18.20 -10.88
CA LEU A 91 -6.85 -18.04 -11.43
C LEU A 91 -6.04 -19.31 -11.20
N SER A 92 -5.45 -19.83 -12.27
CA SER A 92 -4.59 -21.01 -12.22
C SER A 92 -3.20 -20.67 -12.76
N GLU A 93 -2.16 -21.02 -11.99
CA GLU A 93 -0.77 -20.92 -12.44
C GLU A 93 -0.39 -21.99 -13.48
N HIS A 94 -1.23 -23.02 -13.63
CA HIS A 94 -1.02 -24.10 -14.59
C HIS A 94 -1.67 -23.82 -15.95
N ALA A 95 -2.38 -22.69 -16.07
CA ALA A 95 -3.03 -22.24 -17.29
C ALA A 95 -2.42 -20.91 -17.77
N ALA A 96 -2.69 -20.55 -19.02
CA ALA A 96 -2.30 -19.24 -19.54
C ALA A 96 -3.04 -18.14 -18.76
N MET A 97 -2.30 -17.41 -17.94
CA MET A 97 -2.84 -16.29 -17.16
C MET A 97 -2.78 -14.99 -17.98
N GLN A 98 -3.81 -14.15 -17.86
CA GLN A 98 -3.77 -12.79 -18.42
C GLN A 98 -2.65 -11.99 -17.74
N GLU A 99 -2.04 -11.06 -18.48
CA GLU A 99 -0.89 -10.29 -17.98
C GLU A 99 -1.23 -9.49 -16.71
N ASP A 100 -2.39 -8.83 -16.70
CA ASP A 100 -2.85 -8.07 -15.54
C ASP A 100 -3.06 -8.94 -14.29
N ALA A 101 -3.55 -10.18 -14.47
CA ALA A 101 -3.69 -11.13 -13.38
C ALA A 101 -2.34 -11.60 -12.83
N ARG A 102 -1.31 -11.73 -13.69
CA ARG A 102 0.07 -12.00 -13.23
C ARG A 102 0.62 -10.83 -12.41
N HIS A 103 0.38 -9.60 -12.85
CA HIS A 103 0.78 -8.40 -12.10
C HIS A 103 0.07 -8.31 -10.75
N ALA A 104 -1.24 -8.57 -10.70
CA ALA A 104 -2.00 -8.62 -9.45
C ALA A 104 -1.44 -9.66 -8.48
N LEU A 105 -1.15 -10.88 -8.97
CA LEU A 105 -0.55 -11.94 -8.15
C LEU A 105 0.85 -11.57 -7.66
N ALA A 106 1.71 -11.00 -8.51
CA ALA A 106 3.05 -10.58 -8.11
C ALA A 106 3.03 -9.48 -7.03
N ILE A 107 2.13 -8.51 -7.18
CA ILE A 107 1.93 -7.46 -6.17
C ILE A 107 1.39 -8.07 -4.86
N ALA A 108 0.43 -9.00 -4.94
CA ALA A 108 -0.10 -9.68 -3.77
C ALA A 108 0.99 -10.45 -3.00
N ARG A 109 1.85 -11.18 -3.72
CA ARG A 109 3.00 -11.89 -3.13
C ARG A 109 3.96 -10.92 -2.44
N ALA A 110 4.29 -9.81 -3.09
CA ALA A 110 5.15 -8.78 -2.49
C ALA A 110 4.55 -8.19 -1.19
N ILE A 111 3.24 -7.91 -1.17
CA ILE A 111 2.52 -7.44 0.02
C ILE A 111 2.54 -8.49 1.13
N ASN A 112 2.29 -9.75 0.79
CA ASN A 112 2.26 -10.84 1.76
C ASN A 112 3.65 -11.23 2.27
N GLY A 113 4.72 -10.90 1.53
CA GLY A 113 6.07 -11.38 1.79
C GLY A 113 6.31 -12.81 1.28
N SER A 114 5.47 -13.28 0.34
CA SER A 114 5.57 -14.58 -0.31
C SER A 114 6.56 -14.52 -1.48
N PRO A 115 7.21 -15.63 -1.87
CA PRO A 115 8.11 -15.67 -3.02
C PRO A 115 7.40 -15.26 -4.32
N SER A 116 8.12 -14.52 -5.17
CA SER A 116 7.67 -14.03 -6.49
C SER A 116 7.51 -15.15 -7.51
#